data_AF-A0A2N1MK28-F1
#
_entry.id   AF-A0A2N1MK28-F1
#
_cell.length_a   1.000
_cell.length_b   1.000
_cell.length_c   1.000
_cell.angle_alpha   90.00
_cell.angle_beta   90.00
_cell.angle_gamma   90.00
#
_symmetry.space_group_name_H-M   'P 1'
#
loop_
_entity.id
_entity.type
_entity.pdbx_description
1 polymer ?
#
loop_
_entity_poly.entity_id
_entity_poly.type
_entity_poly.pdbx_seq_one_letter_code
_entity_poly.pdbx_strand_id
1 'polypeptide(L)'
;MESTLTRKRKADEINNGQDVDRVFGIVTDASEWYFMECLLDHEGKPTFKLSEQVTVVYKDENLQDKVEKVLGHIVWLLEEAQKPMEVSQSLEK
;
A
#
# COMPACT_ATOMS: atom_id res chain seq x y z
N MET A 1 -2.87 32.74 7.19
CA MET A 1 -2.93 31.29 6.94
C MET A 1 -1.60 30.71 7.37
N GLU A 2 -1.53 30.21 8.60
CA GLU A 2 -0.34 29.53 9.10
C GLU A 2 -0.44 28.05 8.69
N SER A 3 0.55 27.58 7.96
CA SER A 3 0.66 26.19 7.55
C SER A 3 1.26 25.38 8.69
N THR A 4 0.44 24.56 9.35
CA THR A 4 0.89 23.58 10.35
C THR A 4 1.47 22.33 9.68
N LEU A 5 2.51 22.52 8.85
CA LEU A 5 3.25 21.44 8.18
C LEU A 5 4.50 21.02 8.99
N THR A 6 4.38 20.91 10.31
CA THR A 6 5.49 20.56 11.21
C THR A 6 5.12 19.46 12.21
N ARG A 7 4.66 18.32 11.71
CA ARG A 7 4.76 17.06 12.50
C ARG A 7 5.63 16.05 11.76
N LYS A 8 6.96 16.27 11.82
CA LYS A 8 7.92 15.19 11.59
C LYS A 8 7.66 14.12 12.66
N ARG A 9 7.11 12.97 12.26
CA ARG A 9 6.99 11.82 13.15
C ARG A 9 8.42 11.34 13.47
N LYS A 10 8.72 11.13 14.75
CA LYS A 10 9.96 10.45 15.16
C LYS A 10 9.80 8.98 14.81
N ALA A 11 10.84 8.37 14.25
CA ALA A 11 10.84 6.95 13.87
C ALA A 11 10.54 6.02 15.06
N ASP A 12 10.77 6.49 16.29
CA ASP A 12 10.58 5.71 17.52
C ASP A 12 9.13 5.66 18.04
N GLU A 13 8.19 6.36 17.40
CA GLU A 13 6.78 6.48 17.85
C GLU A 13 5.81 5.57 17.08
N ILE A 14 6.31 4.70 16.20
CA ILE A 14 5.50 3.63 15.62
C ILE A 14 5.49 2.50 16.64
N ASN A 15 4.38 2.36 17.35
CA ASN A 15 4.12 1.21 18.21
C ASN A 15 4.15 -0.06 17.35
N ASN A 16 5.31 -0.72 17.29
CA ASN A 16 5.54 -2.01 16.62
C ASN A 16 4.81 -3.18 17.31
N GLY A 17 3.95 -2.92 18.31
CA GLY A 17 3.27 -3.94 19.12
C GLY A 17 2.04 -4.58 18.47
N GLN A 18 1.73 -4.27 17.21
CA GLN A 18 0.86 -5.11 16.39
C GLN A 18 1.74 -5.74 15.33
N ASP A 19 1.95 -7.06 15.41
CA ASP A 19 2.37 -7.88 14.28
C ASP A 19 1.34 -7.68 13.18
N VAL A 20 1.55 -6.65 12.35
CA VAL A 20 0.82 -6.51 11.09
C VAL A 20 1.53 -7.41 10.11
N ASP A 21 1.14 -8.68 10.10
CA ASP A 21 1.65 -9.70 9.17
C ASP A 21 1.54 -9.25 7.70
N ARG A 22 0.68 -8.26 7.41
CA ARG A 22 0.44 -7.70 6.09
C ARG A 22 0.32 -6.17 6.14
N VAL A 23 1.07 -5.48 5.28
CA VAL A 23 1.05 -4.03 5.08
C VAL A 23 0.87 -3.72 3.60
N PHE A 24 0.08 -2.69 3.29
CA PHE A 24 -0.09 -2.19 1.92
C PHE A 24 0.58 -0.83 1.74
N GLY A 25 1.10 -0.57 0.54
CA GLY A 25 1.75 0.68 0.18
C GLY A 25 1.50 1.10 -1.27
N ILE A 26 1.80 2.35 -1.57
CA ILE A 26 1.74 2.91 -2.91
C ILE A 26 3.10 3.51 -3.22
N VAL A 27 3.70 3.13 -4.35
CA VAL A 27 4.96 3.67 -4.85
C VAL A 27 4.64 4.44 -6.12
N THR A 28 4.92 5.73 -6.13
CA THR A 28 4.62 6.57 -7.29
C THR A 28 5.56 7.76 -7.41
N ASP A 29 5.85 8.14 -8.66
CA ASP A 29 6.49 9.41 -9.04
C ASP A 29 5.49 10.47 -9.53
N ALA A 30 4.20 10.25 -9.23
CA ALA A 30 3.00 10.91 -9.76
C ALA A 30 2.53 10.42 -11.14
N SER A 31 3.43 9.94 -11.99
CA SER A 31 3.08 9.44 -13.33
C SER A 31 2.90 7.92 -13.36
N GLU A 32 3.79 7.17 -12.71
CA GLU A 32 3.69 5.72 -12.59
C GLU A 32 3.22 5.36 -11.19
N TRP A 33 2.25 4.45 -11.11
CA TRP A 33 1.66 4.01 -9.85
C TRP A 33 1.80 2.51 -9.71
N TYR A 34 2.46 2.08 -8.64
CA TYR A 34 2.55 0.70 -8.21
C TYR A 34 1.87 0.53 -6.86
N PHE A 35 1.14 -0.56 -6.72
CA PHE A 35 0.52 -0.96 -5.46
C PHE A 35 1.33 -2.10 -4.87
N MET A 36 1.76 -1.93 -3.62
CA MET A 36 2.68 -2.83 -2.94
C MET A 36 1.95 -3.55 -1.80
N GLU A 37 2.22 -4.84 -1.69
CA GLU A 37 1.89 -5.65 -0.52
C GLU A 37 3.20 -6.14 0.11
N CYS A 38 3.34 -5.91 1.42
CA CYS A 38 4.46 -6.38 2.22
C CYS A 38 3.91 -7.37 3.25
N LEU A 39 4.51 -8.56 3.33
CA LEU A 39 4.20 -9.53 4.38
C LEU A 39 5.45 -9.83 5.19
N LEU A 40 5.27 -10.09 6.48
CA LEU A 40 6.33 -10.67 7.31
C LEU A 40 6.30 -12.19 7.15
N ASP A 41 7.45 -12.79 6.84
CA ASP A 41 7.57 -14.24 6.87
C ASP A 41 7.76 -14.76 8.32
N HIS A 42 7.86 -16.08 8.47
CA HIS A 42 8.02 -16.72 9.78
C HIS A 42 9.33 -16.35 10.50
N GLU A 43 10.31 -15.77 9.78
CA GLU A 43 11.58 -15.28 10.33
C GLU A 43 11.52 -13.78 10.64
N GLY A 44 10.37 -13.12 10.42
CA GLY A 44 10.16 -11.69 10.59
C GLY A 44 10.79 -10.86 9.46
N LYS A 45 11.15 -11.47 8.33
CA LYS A 45 11.72 -10.78 7.18
C LYS A 45 10.60 -10.32 6.23
N PRO A 46 10.65 -9.08 5.73
CA PRO A 46 9.64 -8.58 4.82
C PRO A 46 9.79 -9.17 3.41
N THR A 47 8.68 -9.66 2.87
CA THR A 47 8.53 -10.08 1.48
C THR A 47 7.59 -9.10 0.77
N PHE A 48 8.00 -8.64 -0.41
CA PHE A 48 7.27 -7.63 -1.17
C PHE A 48 6.67 -8.20 -2.45
N LYS A 49 5.43 -7.80 -2.74
CA LYS A 49 4.79 -7.96 -4.04
C LYS A 49 4.40 -6.59 -4.57
N LEU A 50 4.66 -6.37 -5.86
CA LEU A 50 4.28 -5.15 -6.56
C LEU A 50 3.27 -5.51 -7.65
N SER A 51 2.26 -4.66 -7.83
CA SER A 51 1.34 -4.75 -8.95
C SER A 51 2.02 -4.41 -10.27
N GLU A 52 1.31 -4.67 -11.38
CA GLU A 52 1.61 -3.98 -12.63
C GLU A 52 1.43 -2.46 -12.48
N GLN A 53 2.19 -1.69 -13.26
CA GLN A 53 2.13 -0.24 -13.23
C GLN A 53 0.84 0.30 -13.85
N VAL A 54 0.31 1.38 -13.27
CA VAL A 54 -0.68 2.24 -13.91
C VAL A 54 -0.02 3.57 -14.23
N THR A 55 0.09 3.90 -15.52
CA THR A 55 0.71 5.14 -15.98
C THR A 55 -0.35 6.22 -16.22
N VAL A 56 -0.34 7.27 -15.41
CA VAL A 56 -1.21 8.45 -15.44
C VAL A 56 -0.43 9.64 -16.00
N VAL A 57 -0.77 10.09 -17.20
CA VAL A 57 -0.13 11.25 -17.84
C VAL A 57 -1.13 12.38 -17.97
N TYR A 58 -0.74 13.59 -17.55
CA TYR A 58 -1.61 14.75 -17.64
C TYR A 58 -1.93 15.10 -19.10
N LYS A 59 -3.20 15.46 -19.37
CA LYS A 59 -3.76 15.70 -20.72
C LYS A 59 -3.79 14.48 -21.65
N ASP A 60 -3.61 13.27 -21.12
CA ASP A 60 -3.92 12.06 -21.89
C ASP A 60 -5.42 12.00 -22.19
N GLU A 61 -5.78 11.52 -23.39
CA GLU A 61 -7.16 11.34 -23.82
C GLU A 61 -7.94 10.39 -22.90
N ASN A 62 -7.24 9.40 -22.30
CA ASN A 62 -7.82 8.45 -21.35
C ASN A 62 -7.48 8.75 -19.88
N LEU A 63 -7.12 10.00 -19.56
CA LEU A 63 -6.74 10.40 -18.20
C LEU A 63 -7.82 10.04 -17.17
N GLN A 64 -9.10 10.25 -17.49
CA GLN A 64 -10.20 9.94 -16.59
C GLN A 64 -10.22 8.45 -16.22
N ASP A 65 -10.22 7.57 -17.22
CA ASP A 65 -10.24 6.11 -17.01
C ASP A 65 -9.03 5.63 -16.18
N LYS A 66 -7.85 6.22 -16.43
CA LYS A 66 -6.63 5.90 -15.68
C LYS A 66 -6.71 6.36 -14.22
N VAL A 67 -7.24 7.55 -13.96
CA VAL A 67 -7.43 8.08 -12.60
C VAL A 67 -8.48 7.26 -11.86
N GLU A 68 -9.59 6.92 -12.52
CA GLU A 68 -10.62 6.04 -11.96
C GLU A 68 -10.04 4.67 -11.59
N LYS A 69 -9.17 4.10 -12.44
CA LYS A 69 -8.47 2.85 -12.12
C LYS A 69 -7.58 2.97 -10.88
N VAL A 70 -6.81 4.05 -10.74
CA VAL A 70 -5.97 4.29 -9.55
C VAL A 70 -6.83 4.44 -8.29
N LEU A 71 -7.89 5.26 -8.35
CA LEU A 71 -8.79 5.45 -7.22
C LEU A 71 -9.52 4.15 -6.85
N GLY A 72 -9.94 3.36 -7.83
CA GLY A 72 -10.56 2.06 -7.62
C GLY A 72 -9.62 1.09 -6.89
N HIS A 73 -8.34 1.04 -7.26
CA HIS A 73 -7.35 0.25 -6.53
C HIS A 73 -7.10 0.76 -5.10
N ILE A 74 -7.11 2.08 -4.88
CA ILE A 74 -6.97 2.64 -3.52
C ILE A 74 -8.16 2.23 -2.64
N VAL A 75 -9.39 2.35 -3.16
CA VAL A 75 -10.60 1.91 -2.44
C VAL A 75 -10.50 0.42 -2.12
N TRP A 76 -10.12 -0.41 -3.10
CA TRP A 76 -9.93 -1.85 -2.90
C TRP A 76 -8.88 -2.16 -1.82
N LEU A 77 -7.73 -1.46 -1.81
CA LEU A 77 -6.71 -1.63 -0.78
C LEU A 77 -7.21 -1.26 0.62
N LEU A 78 -7.99 -0.18 0.73
CA LEU A 78 -8.57 0.25 2.01
C LEU A 78 -9.59 -0.76 2.55
N GLU A 79 -10.34 -1.41 1.67
CA GLU A 79 -11.24 -2.51 2.03
C GLU A 79 -10.45 -3.76 2.44
N GLU A 80 -9.41 -4.11 1.67
CA GLU A 80 -8.58 -5.28 1.94
C GLU A 80 -7.80 -5.16 3.26
N ALA A 81 -7.30 -3.96 3.58
CA ALA A 81 -6.61 -3.68 4.84
C ALA A 81 -7.50 -3.80 6.09
N GLN A 82 -8.82 -3.75 5.92
CA GLN A 82 -9.77 -3.93 7.02
C GLN A 82 -10.14 -5.40 7.25
N LYS A 83 -9.80 -6.29 6.33
CA LYS A 83 -10.07 -7.73 6.48
C LYS A 83 -9.06 -8.34 7.45
N PRO A 84 -9.51 -9.26 8.33
CA PRO A 84 -8.58 -10.07 9.10
C PRO A 84 -7.76 -10.95 8.14
N MET A 85 -6.48 -11.15 8.43
CA MET A 85 -5.67 -12.09 7.68
C MET A 85 -6.14 -13.51 8.00
N GLU A 86 -6.75 -14.18 7.02
CA GLU A 86 -7.03 -15.61 7.12
C GLU A 86 -5.68 -16.34 7.16
N VAL A 87 -5.25 -16.77 8.35
CA VAL A 87 -4.06 -17.60 8.52
C VAL A 87 -4.35 -18.93 7.87
N SER A 88 -3.98 -19.06 6.60
CA SER A 88 -3.98 -20.35 5.91
C SER A 88 -2.88 -21.20 6.53
N GLN A 89 -3.21 -21.93 7.59
CA GLN A 89 -2.44 -23.07 8.06
C GLN A 89 -2.50 -24.14 6.97
N SER A 90 -1.63 -24.05 5.97
CA SER A 90 -1.50 -25.11 4.96
C SER A 90 -0.07 -25.22 4.48
N LEU A 91 0.80 -25.70 5.37
CA LEU A 91 1.88 -26.59 4.97
C LEU A 91 2.33 -27.46 6.14
N GLU A 92 1.47 -28.38 6.56
CA GLU A 92 1.96 -29.63 7.16
C GLU A 92 2.47 -30.51 6.00
N LYS A 93 3.77 -30.82 6.04
CA LYS A 93 4.42 -31.82 5.19
C LYS A 93 4.60 -33.10 5.98
#